data_AF-A0A1F7NC62-F1
#
_entry.id   AF-A0A1F7NC62-F1
#
_cell.length_a   1.000
_cell.length_b   1.000
_cell.length_c   1.000
_cell.angle_alpha   90.00
_cell.angle_beta   90.00
_cell.angle_gamma   90.00
#
_symmetry.space_group_name_H-M   'P 1'
#
loop_
_entity.id
_entity.type
_entity.pdbx_description
1 polymer ?
#
loop_
_entity_poly.entity_id
_entity_poly.type
_entity_poly.pdbx_seq_one_letter_code
_entity_poly.pdbx_strand_id
1 'polypeptide(L)'
;MAATRTWILEGKRPAAVVVRMERLYRRQLRQLASAVERAARGDGGAADEYVSLWSELGSSVLERLRASRPDAVLKSATGELLVVEAKREPIEVTSERLLLAASLAPVSAWVAMEGLRRGLGLSLLVEIRQLVPDATPLLPRSGLGVHWETPERLRTALFLIGRAVVGRIEGRSGSDGGGAVLRRIMEVFTLDKTETARLFGVTRQALEHWRRYGVPADRQAKLTTIFSIAELLERNLKPGVVPGVVRTRAPAYGGRTMLGLIEADEQGRLLESVRSSFDWAVSA
;
A
#
# COMPACT_ATOMS: atom_id res chain seq x y z
N MET A 1 -37.19 5.32 -13.38
CA MET A 1 -35.98 4.61 -13.85
C MET A 1 -35.46 3.73 -12.73
N ALA A 2 -35.85 2.44 -12.75
CA ALA A 2 -35.63 1.51 -11.64
C ALA A 2 -34.14 1.32 -11.32
N ALA A 3 -33.81 1.43 -10.04
CA ALA A 3 -32.48 1.22 -9.47
C ALA A 3 -31.87 -0.10 -10.01
N THR A 4 -30.73 0.01 -10.67
CA THR A 4 -29.96 -1.16 -11.11
C THR A 4 -29.36 -1.80 -9.87
N ARG A 5 -30.10 -2.73 -9.26
CA ARG A 5 -29.63 -3.63 -8.20
C ARG A 5 -28.25 -4.15 -8.56
N THR A 6 -27.24 -3.80 -7.77
CA THR A 6 -25.86 -3.97 -8.20
C THR A 6 -25.50 -5.43 -8.03
N TRP A 7 -25.36 -6.18 -9.14
CA TRP A 7 -24.99 -7.61 -9.13
C TRP A 7 -23.71 -7.90 -8.32
N ILE A 8 -22.86 -6.89 -8.13
CA ILE A 8 -21.67 -6.87 -7.28
C ILE A 8 -22.04 -7.17 -5.82
N LEU A 9 -23.11 -6.60 -5.26
CA LEU A 9 -23.50 -6.79 -3.85
C LEU A 9 -24.66 -7.78 -3.65
N GLU A 10 -25.61 -7.84 -4.58
CA GLU A 10 -26.90 -8.50 -4.34
C GLU A 10 -27.05 -9.88 -5.00
N GLY A 11 -26.12 -10.25 -5.89
CA GLY A 11 -26.23 -11.51 -6.63
C GLY A 11 -26.06 -12.72 -5.71
N LYS A 12 -27.10 -13.55 -5.55
CA LYS A 12 -27.12 -14.75 -4.68
C LYS A 12 -26.51 -16.00 -5.30
N ARG A 13 -26.45 -16.08 -6.64
CA ARG A 13 -26.03 -17.28 -7.37
C ARG A 13 -24.61 -17.08 -7.91
N PRO A 14 -23.58 -17.79 -7.39
CA PRO A 14 -22.20 -17.63 -7.85
C PRO A 14 -22.05 -17.75 -9.37
N ALA A 15 -22.69 -18.74 -9.99
CA ALA A 15 -22.67 -18.94 -11.45
C ALA A 15 -23.16 -17.72 -12.25
N ALA A 16 -24.24 -17.05 -11.78
CA ALA A 16 -24.75 -15.87 -12.48
C ALA A 16 -23.86 -14.64 -12.25
N VAL A 17 -23.27 -14.54 -11.07
CA VAL A 17 -22.33 -13.46 -10.70
C VAL A 17 -21.05 -13.56 -11.53
N VAL A 18 -20.49 -14.77 -11.64
CA VAL A 18 -19.22 -14.98 -12.35
C VAL A 18 -19.35 -14.80 -13.85
N VAL A 19 -20.48 -15.17 -14.45
CA VAL A 19 -20.76 -14.88 -15.88
C VAL A 19 -20.78 -13.37 -16.15
N ARG A 20 -21.38 -12.58 -15.24
CA ARG A 20 -21.39 -11.11 -15.36
C ARG A 20 -20.00 -10.53 -15.17
N MET A 21 -19.25 -11.02 -14.18
CA MET A 21 -17.89 -10.60 -13.93
C MET A 21 -16.98 -10.89 -15.13
N GLU A 22 -17.07 -12.09 -15.70
CA GLU A 22 -16.32 -12.48 -16.88
C GLU A 22 -16.70 -11.64 -18.10
N ARG A 23 -17.98 -11.32 -18.29
CA ARG A 23 -18.42 -10.45 -19.40
C ARG A 23 -17.75 -9.07 -19.34
N LEU A 24 -17.55 -8.52 -18.14
CA LEU A 24 -17.00 -7.18 -17.95
C LEU A 24 -15.47 -7.15 -17.87
N TYR A 25 -14.85 -8.19 -17.28
CA TYR A 25 -13.43 -8.21 -16.96
C TYR A 25 -12.67 -9.36 -17.63
N ARG A 26 -13.18 -9.88 -18.76
CA ARG A 26 -12.61 -11.04 -19.47
C ARG A 26 -11.11 -10.94 -19.71
N ARG A 27 -10.62 -9.75 -20.05
CA ARG A 27 -9.18 -9.53 -20.32
C ARG A 27 -8.37 -9.60 -19.04
N GLN A 28 -8.74 -8.84 -18.02
CA GLN A 28 -8.04 -8.82 -16.73
C GLN A 28 -8.02 -10.21 -16.08
N LEU A 29 -9.15 -10.93 -16.06
CA LEU A 29 -9.24 -12.27 -15.49
C LEU A 29 -8.35 -13.28 -16.24
N ARG A 30 -8.20 -13.13 -17.56
CA ARG A 30 -7.27 -13.96 -18.35
C ARG A 30 -5.82 -13.68 -17.99
N GLN A 31 -5.46 -12.42 -17.87
CA GLN A 31 -4.10 -12.01 -17.50
C GLN A 31 -3.76 -12.49 -16.08
N LEU A 32 -4.68 -12.33 -15.12
CA LEU A 32 -4.54 -12.85 -13.76
C LEU A 32 -4.27 -14.36 -13.74
N ALA A 33 -5.11 -15.15 -14.41
CA ALA A 33 -4.93 -16.60 -14.45
C ALA A 33 -3.60 -17.00 -15.09
N SER A 34 -3.22 -16.35 -16.19
CA SER A 34 -1.95 -16.62 -16.87
C SER A 34 -0.74 -16.25 -16.01
N ALA A 35 -0.80 -15.15 -15.26
CA ALA A 35 0.25 -14.73 -14.34
C ALA A 35 0.43 -15.74 -13.20
N VAL A 36 -0.67 -16.24 -12.62
CA VAL A 36 -0.60 -17.31 -11.61
C VAL A 36 0.01 -18.59 -12.16
N GLU A 37 -0.38 -19.02 -13.38
CA GLU A 37 0.17 -20.22 -14.01
C GLU A 37 1.68 -20.09 -14.28
N ARG A 38 2.15 -18.91 -14.67
CA ARG A 38 3.59 -18.65 -14.85
C ARG A 38 4.33 -18.60 -13.52
N ALA A 39 3.77 -17.95 -12.50
CA ALA A 39 4.33 -17.96 -11.15
C ALA A 39 4.45 -19.40 -10.62
N ALA A 40 3.46 -20.26 -10.87
CA ALA A 40 3.52 -21.68 -10.52
C ALA A 40 4.64 -22.47 -11.20
N ARG A 41 5.17 -21.97 -12.33
CA ARG A 41 6.32 -22.52 -13.05
C ARG A 41 7.65 -21.88 -12.61
N GLY A 42 7.63 -20.99 -11.63
CA GLY A 42 8.82 -20.35 -11.05
C GLY A 42 9.11 -18.93 -11.55
N ASP A 43 8.24 -18.34 -12.37
CA ASP A 43 8.40 -16.96 -12.85
C ASP A 43 8.06 -15.94 -11.74
N GLY A 44 9.08 -15.40 -11.08
CA GLY A 44 8.91 -14.38 -10.04
C GLY A 44 8.29 -13.08 -10.55
N GLY A 45 8.63 -12.65 -11.77
CA GLY A 45 8.05 -11.44 -12.37
C GLY A 45 6.56 -11.59 -12.67
N ALA A 46 6.11 -12.81 -13.02
CA ALA A 46 4.69 -13.11 -13.13
C ALA A 46 3.93 -13.00 -11.80
N ALA A 47 4.59 -13.27 -10.66
CA ALA A 47 3.97 -13.08 -9.36
C ALA A 47 3.74 -11.60 -9.05
N ASP A 48 4.72 -10.74 -9.35
CA ASP A 48 4.57 -9.27 -9.23
C ASP A 48 3.47 -8.73 -10.14
N GLU A 49 3.42 -9.23 -11.39
CA GLU A 49 2.37 -8.93 -12.36
C GLU A 49 0.98 -9.35 -11.86
N TYR A 50 0.85 -10.56 -11.31
CA TYR A 50 -0.40 -11.04 -10.73
C TYR A 50 -0.91 -10.09 -9.64
N VAL A 51 -0.05 -9.71 -8.70
CA VAL A 51 -0.44 -8.81 -7.61
C VAL A 51 -0.84 -7.43 -8.15
N SER A 52 -0.16 -6.92 -9.19
CA SER A 52 -0.52 -5.64 -9.84
C SER A 52 -1.91 -5.73 -10.47
N LEU A 53 -2.14 -6.77 -11.28
CA LEU A 53 -3.42 -7.02 -11.95
C LEU A 53 -4.56 -7.24 -10.95
N TRP A 54 -4.28 -7.83 -9.79
CA TRP A 54 -5.25 -8.04 -8.72
C TRP A 54 -5.70 -6.71 -8.14
N SER A 55 -4.75 -5.82 -7.81
CA SER A 55 -5.06 -4.46 -7.34
C SER A 55 -5.85 -3.66 -8.38
N GLU A 56 -5.43 -3.68 -9.65
CA GLU A 56 -6.13 -2.99 -10.74
C GLU A 56 -7.57 -3.47 -10.93
N LEU A 57 -7.79 -4.79 -10.86
CA LEU A 57 -9.12 -5.37 -10.93
C LEU A 57 -9.96 -4.95 -9.71
N GLY A 58 -9.40 -4.99 -8.50
CA GLY A 58 -10.03 -4.52 -7.28
C GLY A 58 -10.52 -3.09 -7.41
N SER A 59 -9.63 -2.17 -7.81
CA SER A 59 -9.96 -0.76 -8.05
C SER A 59 -11.05 -0.58 -9.10
N SER A 60 -10.99 -1.36 -10.20
CA SER A 60 -12.00 -1.30 -11.27
C SER A 60 -13.38 -1.76 -10.79
N VAL A 61 -13.45 -2.80 -9.95
CA VAL A 61 -14.70 -3.28 -9.36
C VAL A 61 -15.26 -2.27 -8.36
N LEU A 62 -14.40 -1.65 -7.55
CA LEU A 62 -14.79 -0.64 -6.56
C LEU A 62 -15.27 0.65 -7.22
N GLU A 63 -14.62 1.16 -8.28
CA GLU A 63 -15.14 2.32 -9.04
C GLU A 63 -16.53 2.01 -9.63
N ARG A 64 -16.71 0.79 -10.18
CA ARG A 64 -18.02 0.39 -10.71
C ARG A 64 -19.07 0.32 -9.61
N LEU A 65 -18.71 -0.22 -8.44
CA LEU A 65 -19.61 -0.28 -7.30
C LEU A 65 -20.01 1.13 -6.86
N ARG A 66 -19.04 2.04 -6.71
CA ARG A 66 -19.28 3.45 -6.39
C ARG A 66 -20.20 4.14 -7.40
N ALA A 67 -20.01 3.91 -8.70
CA ALA A 67 -20.87 4.49 -9.73
C ALA A 67 -22.34 4.06 -9.59
N SER A 68 -22.59 2.84 -9.09
CA SER A 68 -23.94 2.32 -8.86
C SER A 68 -24.50 2.57 -7.45
N ARG A 69 -23.63 2.67 -6.45
CA ARG A 69 -23.90 2.81 -5.02
C ARG A 69 -22.85 3.74 -4.41
N PRO A 70 -22.98 5.07 -4.60
CA PRO A 70 -22.01 6.05 -4.11
C PRO A 70 -21.91 6.07 -2.57
N ASP A 71 -22.98 5.65 -1.90
CA ASP A 71 -23.11 5.43 -0.46
C ASP A 71 -22.24 4.25 0.03
N ALA A 72 -22.09 3.19 -0.77
CA ALA A 72 -21.37 1.99 -0.34
C ALA A 72 -19.84 2.10 -0.46
N VAL A 73 -19.32 3.00 -1.31
CA VAL A 73 -17.87 3.18 -1.52
C VAL A 73 -17.56 4.66 -1.69
N LEU A 74 -16.81 5.20 -0.75
CA LEU A 74 -16.31 6.57 -0.74
C LEU A 74 -14.83 6.59 -1.15
N LYS A 75 -14.40 7.74 -1.69
CA LYS A 75 -12.97 8.02 -1.85
C LYS A 75 -12.42 8.50 -0.52
N SER A 76 -11.31 7.93 -0.09
CA SER A 76 -10.50 8.50 0.99
C SER A 76 -10.01 9.89 0.59
N ALA A 77 -9.52 10.65 1.57
CA ALA A 77 -8.88 11.95 1.32
C ALA A 77 -7.65 11.85 0.39
N THR A 78 -7.03 10.67 0.30
CA THR A 78 -5.89 10.35 -0.59
C THR A 78 -6.31 9.94 -2.00
N GLY A 79 -7.63 9.87 -2.28
CA GLY A 79 -8.18 9.50 -3.59
C GLY A 79 -8.34 7.99 -3.81
N GLU A 80 -8.00 7.15 -2.83
CA GLU A 80 -8.21 5.70 -2.90
C GLU A 80 -9.67 5.33 -2.60
N LEU A 81 -10.20 4.33 -3.31
CA LEU A 81 -11.60 3.90 -3.24
C LEU A 81 -11.80 2.81 -2.19
N LEU A 82 -11.57 3.10 -0.93
CA LEU A 82 -11.60 2.04 0.07
C LEU A 82 -12.34 2.41 1.34
N VAL A 83 -13.06 3.53 1.37
CA VAL A 83 -13.91 3.85 2.50
C VAL A 83 -15.30 3.26 2.26
N VAL A 84 -15.82 2.48 3.19
CA VAL A 84 -17.14 1.84 3.10
C VAL A 84 -18.03 2.38 4.20
N GLU A 85 -19.24 2.83 3.89
CA GLU A 85 -20.19 3.27 4.91
C GLU A 85 -20.84 2.05 5.60
N ALA A 86 -20.62 1.92 6.91
CA ALA A 86 -21.28 0.93 7.76
C ALA A 86 -22.16 1.58 8.80
N LYS A 87 -23.46 1.26 8.76
CA LYS A 87 -24.45 1.80 9.70
C LYS A 87 -24.40 3.34 9.81
N ARG A 88 -24.07 4.04 8.72
CA ARG A 88 -23.84 5.50 8.62
C ARG A 88 -22.51 6.02 9.19
N GLU A 89 -21.53 5.16 9.40
CA GLU A 89 -20.16 5.54 9.77
C GLU A 89 -19.16 5.07 8.70
N PRO A 90 -18.28 5.96 8.19
CA PRO A 90 -17.25 5.56 7.23
C PRO A 90 -16.21 4.65 7.89
N ILE A 91 -16.05 3.43 7.37
CA ILE A 91 -14.95 2.51 7.70
C ILE A 91 -13.88 2.66 6.62
N GLU A 92 -12.69 3.10 7.00
CA GLU A 92 -11.53 3.05 6.12
C GLU A 92 -11.06 1.59 5.98
N VAL A 93 -11.14 1.06 4.77
CA VAL A 93 -10.55 -0.24 4.43
C VAL A 93 -9.16 0.02 3.86
N THR A 94 -8.18 -0.78 4.27
CA THR A 94 -6.85 -0.70 3.70
C THR A 94 -6.77 -1.50 2.40
N SER A 95 -6.05 -0.96 1.42
CA SER A 95 -5.67 -1.68 0.20
C SER A 95 -4.90 -2.95 0.53
N GLU A 96 -4.22 -2.94 1.67
CA GLU A 96 -3.56 -4.08 2.30
C GLU A 96 -4.49 -5.28 2.51
N ARG A 97 -5.74 -5.10 2.97
CA ARG A 97 -6.66 -6.25 3.16
C ARG A 97 -6.94 -6.97 1.85
N LEU A 98 -7.22 -6.24 0.77
CA LEU A 98 -7.42 -6.83 -0.54
C LEU A 98 -6.12 -7.45 -1.09
N LEU A 99 -4.97 -6.85 -0.81
CA LEU A 99 -3.65 -7.40 -1.17
C LEU A 99 -3.35 -8.71 -0.44
N LEU A 100 -3.63 -8.80 0.86
CA LEU A 100 -3.44 -10.03 1.64
C LEU A 100 -4.29 -11.18 1.09
N ALA A 101 -5.52 -10.90 0.68
CA ALA A 101 -6.38 -11.91 0.05
C ALA A 101 -5.83 -12.42 -1.30
N ALA A 102 -5.04 -11.61 -2.02
CA ALA A 102 -4.41 -12.03 -3.27
C ALA A 102 -3.51 -13.27 -3.09
N SER A 103 -2.86 -13.42 -1.92
CA SER A 103 -1.99 -14.55 -1.59
C SER A 103 -2.75 -15.89 -1.56
N LEU A 104 -4.01 -15.86 -1.12
CA LEU A 104 -4.81 -17.07 -0.92
C LEU A 104 -5.85 -17.30 -2.02
N ALA A 105 -6.14 -16.28 -2.85
CA ALA A 105 -7.12 -16.40 -3.93
C ALA A 105 -6.85 -17.57 -4.91
N PRO A 106 -5.60 -17.88 -5.33
CA PRO A 106 -5.30 -19.00 -6.23
C PRO A 106 -5.66 -20.38 -5.66
N VAL A 107 -5.83 -20.48 -4.34
CA VAL A 107 -6.13 -21.74 -3.63
C VAL A 107 -7.51 -21.75 -2.99
N SER A 108 -8.30 -20.73 -3.30
CA SER A 108 -9.67 -20.60 -2.81
C SER A 108 -10.59 -21.71 -3.35
N ALA A 109 -11.64 -22.00 -2.58
CA ALA A 109 -12.71 -22.90 -3.03
C ALA A 109 -13.38 -22.41 -4.34
N TRP A 110 -13.33 -21.11 -4.64
CA TRP A 110 -13.84 -20.56 -5.90
C TRP A 110 -13.02 -20.98 -7.12
N VAL A 111 -11.70 -21.04 -6.98
CA VAL A 111 -10.80 -21.57 -8.03
C VAL A 111 -11.04 -23.06 -8.25
N ALA A 112 -11.28 -23.82 -7.18
CA ALA A 112 -11.67 -25.22 -7.28
C ALA A 112 -13.00 -25.41 -8.04
N MET A 113 -13.98 -24.53 -7.82
CA MET A 113 -15.31 -24.63 -8.42
C MET A 113 -15.38 -24.18 -9.88
N GLU A 114 -14.75 -23.05 -10.21
CA GLU A 114 -14.97 -22.34 -11.47
C GLU A 114 -13.71 -22.28 -12.34
N GLY A 115 -12.62 -22.89 -11.89
CA GLY A 115 -11.30 -22.76 -12.47
C GLY A 115 -10.65 -21.42 -12.16
N LEU A 116 -9.35 -21.32 -12.46
CA LEU A 116 -8.50 -20.21 -12.04
C LEU A 116 -9.03 -18.83 -12.47
N ARG A 117 -9.40 -18.69 -13.75
CA ARG A 117 -9.88 -17.42 -14.32
C ARG A 117 -11.11 -16.86 -13.61
N ARG A 118 -12.14 -17.68 -13.47
CA ARG A 118 -13.44 -17.28 -12.90
C ARG A 118 -13.39 -17.26 -11.38
N GLY A 119 -12.68 -18.22 -10.79
CA GLY A 119 -12.48 -18.34 -9.36
C GLY A 119 -11.74 -17.16 -8.75
N LEU A 120 -10.65 -16.68 -9.38
CA LEU A 120 -9.93 -15.48 -8.90
C LEU A 120 -10.84 -14.25 -8.84
N GLY A 121 -11.70 -14.07 -9.85
CA GLY A 121 -12.68 -12.99 -9.85
C GLY A 121 -13.71 -13.12 -8.72
N LEU A 122 -14.27 -14.32 -8.52
CA LEU A 122 -15.19 -14.58 -7.42
C LEU A 122 -14.54 -14.37 -6.05
N SER A 123 -13.29 -14.78 -5.87
CA SER A 123 -12.54 -14.58 -4.64
C SER A 123 -12.40 -13.10 -4.31
N LEU A 124 -11.95 -12.29 -5.27
CA LEU A 124 -11.87 -10.83 -5.11
C LEU A 124 -13.23 -10.23 -4.76
N LEU A 125 -14.29 -10.67 -5.45
CA LEU A 125 -15.64 -10.15 -5.21
C LEU A 125 -16.16 -10.51 -3.82
N VAL A 126 -15.87 -11.71 -3.32
CA VAL A 126 -16.22 -12.13 -1.97
C VAL A 126 -15.52 -11.27 -0.93
N GLU A 127 -14.24 -10.98 -1.12
CA GLU A 127 -13.51 -10.06 -0.24
C GLU A 127 -14.15 -8.68 -0.25
N ILE A 128 -14.47 -8.13 -1.43
CA ILE A 128 -15.18 -6.84 -1.53
C ILE A 128 -16.55 -6.88 -0.83
N ARG A 129 -17.30 -7.98 -0.94
CA ARG A 129 -18.59 -8.12 -0.25
C ARG A 129 -18.44 -8.20 1.27
N GLN A 130 -17.37 -8.79 1.79
CA GLN A 130 -17.12 -8.81 3.24
C GLN A 130 -16.81 -7.42 3.79
N LEU A 131 -16.35 -6.49 2.94
CA LEU A 131 -16.12 -5.10 3.31
C LEU A 131 -17.40 -4.28 3.35
N VAL A 132 -18.40 -4.65 2.53
CA VAL A 132 -19.64 -3.88 2.33
C VAL A 132 -20.77 -4.41 3.20
N PRO A 133 -21.26 -3.60 4.15
CA PRO A 133 -22.44 -3.91 4.95
C PRO A 133 -23.65 -4.19 4.06
N ASP A 134 -24.48 -5.14 4.48
CA ASP A 134 -25.66 -5.60 3.76
C ASP A 134 -25.40 -6.27 2.40
N ALA A 135 -24.13 -6.47 2.03
CA ALA A 135 -23.79 -7.28 0.87
C ALA A 135 -24.28 -8.73 1.08
N THR A 136 -24.88 -9.31 0.05
CA THR A 136 -25.34 -10.69 0.11
C THR A 136 -24.14 -11.63 0.05
N PRO A 137 -23.92 -12.51 1.04
CA PRO A 137 -22.77 -13.40 1.04
C PRO A 137 -22.83 -14.38 -0.14
N LEU A 138 -21.67 -14.71 -0.70
CA LEU A 138 -21.50 -15.86 -1.59
C LEU A 138 -20.81 -16.95 -0.78
N LEU A 139 -21.36 -18.16 -0.83
CA LEU A 139 -20.80 -19.32 -0.16
C LEU A 139 -20.34 -20.33 -1.21
N PRO A 140 -19.10 -20.83 -1.12
CA PRO A 140 -18.65 -21.92 -1.98
C PRO A 140 -19.40 -23.20 -1.59
N ARG A 141 -19.43 -24.18 -2.51
CA ARG A 141 -19.92 -25.52 -2.18
C ARG A 141 -18.88 -26.22 -1.29
N SER A 142 -19.34 -26.76 -0.16
CA SER A 142 -18.49 -27.52 0.76
C SER A 142 -17.83 -28.72 0.07
N GLY A 143 -16.56 -28.99 0.40
CA GLY A 143 -15.86 -30.22 0.01
C GLY A 143 -15.06 -30.19 -1.29
N LEU A 144 -14.96 -29.05 -1.98
CA LEU A 144 -14.13 -28.94 -3.19
C LEU A 144 -12.68 -28.59 -2.85
N GLY A 145 -11.79 -29.56 -3.07
CA GLY A 145 -10.35 -29.42 -2.94
C GLY A 145 -9.71 -28.61 -4.08
N VAL A 146 -8.46 -28.21 -3.88
CA VAL A 146 -7.74 -27.29 -4.77
C VAL A 146 -7.40 -27.95 -6.11
N HIS A 147 -7.79 -27.34 -7.24
CA HIS A 147 -7.45 -27.84 -8.57
C HIS A 147 -6.06 -27.38 -8.99
N TRP A 148 -5.02 -28.05 -8.49
CA TRP A 148 -3.64 -27.87 -8.94
C TRP A 148 -3.08 -29.18 -9.46
N GLU A 149 -2.41 -29.13 -10.62
CA GLU A 149 -1.83 -30.33 -11.25
C GLU A 149 -0.83 -31.05 -10.34
N THR A 150 -0.04 -30.30 -9.57
CA THR A 150 0.90 -30.86 -8.59
C THR A 150 0.99 -30.02 -7.32
N PRO A 151 1.26 -30.65 -6.15
CA PRO A 151 1.53 -29.92 -4.89
C PRO A 151 2.70 -28.93 -4.99
N GLU A 152 3.69 -29.20 -5.84
CA GLU A 152 4.87 -28.36 -6.02
C GLU A 152 4.51 -27.05 -6.71
N ARG A 153 3.71 -27.11 -7.78
CA ARG A 153 3.23 -25.89 -8.48
C ARG A 153 2.42 -25.00 -7.56
N LEU A 154 1.59 -25.61 -6.72
CA LEU A 154 0.83 -24.92 -5.68
C LEU A 154 1.76 -24.21 -4.68
N ARG A 155 2.75 -24.93 -4.11
CA ARG A 155 3.71 -24.35 -3.17
C ARG A 155 4.51 -23.20 -3.79
N THR A 156 4.99 -23.37 -5.02
CA THR A 156 5.76 -22.34 -5.74
C THR A 156 4.91 -21.10 -6.00
N ALA A 157 3.67 -21.26 -6.47
CA ALA A 157 2.76 -20.15 -6.69
C ALA A 157 2.49 -19.37 -5.39
N LEU A 158 2.14 -20.09 -4.30
CA LEU A 158 1.89 -19.47 -2.99
C LEU A 158 3.12 -18.72 -2.46
N PHE A 159 4.30 -19.33 -2.58
CA PHE A 159 5.55 -18.71 -2.14
C PHE A 159 5.86 -17.42 -2.90
N LEU A 160 5.85 -17.46 -4.24
CA LEU A 160 6.21 -16.30 -5.06
C LEU A 160 5.16 -15.19 -4.97
N ILE A 161 3.88 -15.53 -4.98
CA ILE A 161 2.80 -14.56 -4.82
C ILE A 161 2.83 -13.96 -3.41
N GLY A 162 3.01 -14.78 -2.37
CA GLY A 162 3.16 -14.30 -1.00
C GLY A 162 4.32 -13.32 -0.86
N ARG A 163 5.47 -13.62 -1.46
CA ARG A 163 6.62 -12.71 -1.51
C ARG A 163 6.29 -11.40 -2.25
N ALA A 164 5.62 -11.47 -3.39
CA ALA A 164 5.23 -10.28 -4.16
C ALA A 164 4.21 -9.40 -3.38
N VAL A 165 3.27 -10.02 -2.65
CA VAL A 165 2.35 -9.32 -1.77
C VAL A 165 3.09 -8.63 -0.62
N VAL A 166 3.99 -9.34 0.06
CA VAL A 166 4.83 -8.76 1.13
C VAL A 166 5.66 -7.60 0.58
N GLY A 167 6.36 -7.79 -0.55
CA GLY A 167 7.15 -6.73 -1.18
C GLY A 167 6.30 -5.52 -1.59
N ARG A 168 5.03 -5.72 -1.97
CA ARG A 168 4.11 -4.62 -2.25
C ARG A 168 3.55 -3.96 -0.99
N ILE A 169 3.33 -4.70 0.10
CA ILE A 169 2.95 -4.13 1.40
C ILE A 169 4.11 -3.33 1.99
N GLU A 170 5.34 -3.84 1.90
CA GLU A 170 6.57 -3.14 2.31
C GLU A 170 6.85 -1.94 1.40
N GLY A 171 6.67 -2.08 0.08
CA GLY A 171 6.77 -0.98 -0.88
C GLY A 171 5.69 0.09 -0.71
N ARG A 172 4.46 -0.29 -0.32
CA ARG A 172 3.38 0.64 0.09
C ARG A 172 3.60 1.18 1.49
N SER A 173 4.30 0.47 2.35
CA SER A 173 4.91 1.01 3.56
C SER A 173 6.07 1.95 3.22
N GLY A 174 6.46 2.13 1.96
CA GLY A 174 7.18 3.31 1.49
C GLY A 174 6.30 4.55 1.34
N SER A 175 5.01 4.39 1.00
CA SER A 175 4.01 5.47 0.99
C SER A 175 3.34 5.72 2.36
N ASP A 176 3.10 4.67 3.17
CA ASP A 176 2.62 4.76 4.56
C ASP A 176 3.77 4.98 5.56
N GLY A 177 4.98 4.52 5.24
CA GLY A 177 6.19 4.78 6.01
C GLY A 177 6.65 6.22 5.89
N GLY A 178 6.14 7.00 4.94
CA GLY A 178 6.33 8.44 4.95
C GLY A 178 5.89 9.05 6.31
N GLY A 179 4.77 8.60 6.86
CA GLY A 179 4.26 9.06 8.15
C GLY A 179 5.08 8.54 9.35
N ALA A 180 5.54 7.28 9.30
CA ALA A 180 6.38 6.69 10.35
C ALA A 180 7.81 7.28 10.35
N VAL A 181 8.42 7.42 9.18
CA VAL A 181 9.72 8.07 8.95
C VAL A 181 9.64 9.54 9.34
N LEU A 182 8.57 10.25 8.96
CA LEU A 182 8.34 11.63 9.41
C LEU A 182 8.27 11.70 10.93
N ARG A 183 7.51 10.81 11.59
CA ARG A 183 7.44 10.75 13.05
C ARG A 183 8.80 10.45 13.68
N ARG A 184 9.57 9.53 13.10
CA ARG A 184 10.92 9.21 13.54
C ARG A 184 11.86 10.40 13.42
N ILE A 185 11.83 11.14 12.31
CA ILE A 185 12.59 12.40 12.14
C ILE A 185 12.19 13.40 13.22
N MET A 186 10.88 13.56 13.47
CA MET A 186 10.37 14.46 14.51
C MET A 186 10.86 14.04 15.90
N GLU A 187 10.92 12.75 16.20
CA GLU A 187 11.44 12.24 17.48
C GLU A 187 12.95 12.50 17.61
N VAL A 188 13.73 12.10 16.61
CA VAL A 188 15.21 12.19 16.62
C VAL A 188 15.71 13.62 16.72
N PHE A 189 15.08 14.54 15.98
CA PHE A 189 15.41 15.96 16.02
C PHE A 189 14.63 16.71 17.10
N THR A 190 13.68 16.05 17.78
CA THR A 190 12.78 16.65 18.76
C THR A 190 12.07 17.88 18.17
N LEU A 191 11.47 17.70 17.00
CA LEU A 191 10.75 18.76 16.27
C LEU A 191 9.30 18.80 16.72
N ASP A 192 8.79 20.01 16.92
CA ASP A 192 7.35 20.23 17.04
C ASP A 192 6.67 20.29 15.67
N LYS A 193 5.34 20.38 15.68
CA LYS A 193 4.52 20.42 14.45
C LYS A 193 4.78 21.68 13.61
N THR A 194 5.12 22.80 14.26
CA THR A 194 5.37 24.08 13.61
C THR A 194 6.73 24.06 12.93
N GLU A 195 7.77 23.60 13.62
CA GLU A 195 9.11 23.41 13.09
C GLU A 195 9.11 22.43 11.91
N THR A 196 8.41 21.30 12.06
CA THR A 196 8.31 20.29 11.01
C THR A 196 7.57 20.84 9.78
N ALA A 197 6.47 21.57 9.97
CA ALA A 197 5.74 22.17 8.85
C ALA A 197 6.62 23.19 8.10
N ARG A 198 7.39 24.00 8.83
CA ARG A 198 8.35 24.95 8.26
C ARG A 198 9.48 24.25 7.48
N LEU A 199 10.06 23.18 8.02
CA LEU A 199 11.10 22.39 7.35
C LEU A 199 10.67 21.86 5.98
N PHE A 200 9.39 21.49 5.84
CA PHE A 200 8.83 20.99 4.59
C PHE A 200 8.16 22.08 3.73
N GLY A 201 8.12 23.33 4.19
CA GLY A 201 7.48 24.43 3.47
C GLY A 201 5.96 24.27 3.33
N VAL A 202 5.31 23.64 4.31
CA VAL A 202 3.87 23.34 4.28
C VAL A 202 3.13 23.94 5.46
N THR A 203 1.80 23.93 5.40
CA THR A 203 0.97 24.35 6.54
C THR A 203 0.93 23.26 7.61
N ARG A 204 0.65 23.66 8.86
CA ARG A 204 0.46 22.71 9.97
C ARG A 204 -0.68 21.72 9.72
N GLN A 205 -1.73 22.13 9.00
CA GLN A 205 -2.85 21.26 8.62
C GLN A 205 -2.41 20.22 7.58
N ALA A 206 -1.62 20.61 6.57
CA ALA A 206 -1.05 19.69 5.61
C ALA A 206 -0.11 18.69 6.29
N LEU A 207 0.70 19.14 7.27
CA LEU A 207 1.54 18.25 8.05
C LEU A 207 0.71 17.21 8.85
N GLU A 208 -0.38 17.61 9.49
CA GLU A 208 -1.24 16.65 10.20
C GLU A 208 -1.92 15.67 9.26
N HIS A 209 -2.29 16.13 8.07
CA HIS A 209 -2.74 15.25 7.02
C HIS A 209 -1.66 14.22 6.65
N TRP A 210 -0.40 14.63 6.50
CA TRP A 210 0.70 13.70 6.19
C TRP A 210 0.99 12.70 7.30
N ARG A 211 0.87 13.12 8.56
CA ARG A 211 1.07 12.21 9.71
C ARG A 211 0.02 11.12 9.79
N ARG A 212 -1.22 11.41 9.32
CA ARG A 212 -2.32 10.45 9.31
C ARG A 212 -2.36 9.59 8.04
N TYR A 213 -2.02 10.16 6.89
CA TYR A 213 -2.27 9.56 5.58
C TYR A 213 -1.02 9.37 4.71
N GLY A 214 0.18 9.60 5.26
CA GLY A 214 1.44 9.45 4.55
C GLY A 214 1.93 10.74 3.87
N VAL A 215 3.24 10.77 3.57
CA VAL A 215 3.89 11.91 2.91
C VAL A 215 3.74 11.80 1.38
N PRO A 216 3.33 12.86 0.66
CA PRO A 216 3.18 12.86 -0.79
C PRO A 216 4.45 12.47 -1.56
N ALA A 217 4.28 11.84 -2.73
CA ALA A 217 5.38 11.29 -3.54
C ALA A 217 6.45 12.32 -3.93
N ASP A 218 6.04 13.55 -4.28
CA ASP A 218 6.94 14.67 -4.61
C ASP A 218 7.79 15.13 -3.40
N ARG A 219 7.43 14.72 -2.19
CA ARG A 219 8.11 15.05 -0.92
C ARG A 219 8.90 13.90 -0.32
N GLN A 220 8.77 12.70 -0.88
CA GLN A 220 9.47 11.50 -0.42
C GLN A 220 10.99 11.65 -0.52
N ALA A 221 11.51 12.22 -1.62
CA ALA A 221 12.96 12.39 -1.80
C ALA A 221 13.61 13.25 -0.69
N LYS A 222 12.95 14.37 -0.33
CA LYS A 222 13.38 15.22 0.79
C LYS A 222 13.29 14.48 2.12
N LEU A 223 12.16 13.80 2.37
CA LEU A 223 11.94 13.01 3.59
C LEU A 223 13.04 11.95 3.78
N THR A 224 13.32 11.15 2.76
CA THR A 224 14.35 10.09 2.81
C THR A 224 15.74 10.66 3.05
N THR A 225 16.08 11.79 2.43
CA THR A 225 17.37 12.44 2.64
C THR A 225 17.53 12.92 4.08
N ILE A 226 16.49 13.55 4.65
CA ILE A 226 16.48 13.98 6.06
C ILE A 226 16.59 12.77 7.00
N PHE A 227 15.89 11.67 6.68
CA PHE A 227 15.98 10.43 7.45
C PHE A 227 17.40 9.86 7.45
N SER A 228 18.06 9.80 6.30
CA SER A 228 19.46 9.35 6.22
C SER A 228 20.41 10.24 7.03
N ILE A 229 20.20 11.56 7.08
CA ILE A 229 20.96 12.46 7.96
C ILE A 229 20.71 12.08 9.43
N ALA A 230 19.45 11.86 9.82
CA ALA A 230 19.10 11.48 11.18
C ALA A 230 19.78 10.15 11.60
N GLU A 231 19.74 9.13 10.74
CA GLU A 231 20.40 7.84 10.99
C GLU A 231 21.93 7.97 11.13
N LEU A 232 22.56 8.78 10.28
CA LEU A 232 24.00 9.03 10.38
C LEU A 232 24.35 9.73 11.70
N LEU A 233 23.55 10.72 12.11
CA LEU A 233 23.77 11.42 13.37
C LEU A 233 23.55 10.51 14.58
N GLU A 234 22.46 9.75 14.61
CA GLU A 234 22.18 8.82 15.73
C GLU A 234 23.22 7.70 15.85
N ARG A 235 23.73 7.19 14.73
CA ARG A 235 24.74 6.14 14.73
C ARG A 235 26.11 6.63 15.24
N ASN A 236 26.47 7.88 14.95
CA ASN A 236 27.81 8.41 15.20
C ASN A 236 27.89 9.36 16.42
N LEU A 237 26.76 9.81 16.96
CA LEU A 237 26.70 10.69 18.13
C LEU A 237 26.18 9.96 19.37
N LYS A 238 26.51 10.50 20.55
CA LYS A 238 25.96 9.98 21.81
C LYS A 238 24.43 10.15 21.84
N PRO A 239 23.68 9.22 22.47
CA PRO A 239 22.24 9.35 22.65
C PRO A 239 21.86 10.71 23.26
N GLY A 240 20.81 11.34 22.72
CA GLY A 240 20.30 12.63 23.19
C GLY A 240 21.06 13.88 22.70
N VAL A 241 22.18 13.75 21.97
CA VAL A 241 22.97 14.90 21.47
C VAL A 241 22.42 15.48 20.16
N VAL A 242 21.77 14.65 19.35
CA VAL A 242 21.30 15.02 18.00
C VAL A 242 20.45 16.31 17.98
N PRO A 243 19.44 16.50 18.87
CA PRO A 243 18.61 17.71 18.86
C PRO A 243 19.41 19.01 19.05
N GLY A 244 20.48 18.96 19.85
CA GLY A 244 21.38 20.10 20.07
C GLY A 244 22.26 20.38 18.85
N VAL A 245 22.81 19.33 18.24
CA VAL A 245 23.67 19.43 17.05
C VAL A 245 22.92 20.05 15.88
N VAL A 246 21.71 19.57 15.58
CA VAL A 246 20.94 20.07 14.42
C VAL A 246 20.52 21.54 14.55
N ARG A 247 20.45 22.06 15.79
CA ARG A 247 20.10 23.46 16.12
C ARG A 247 21.32 24.35 16.33
N THR A 248 22.52 23.81 16.37
CA THR A 248 23.74 24.58 16.59
C THR A 248 24.21 25.20 15.28
N ARG A 249 24.57 26.49 15.32
CA ARG A 249 25.19 27.16 14.18
C ARG A 249 26.62 26.69 14.03
N ALA A 250 27.03 26.34 12.82
CA ALA A 250 28.40 25.88 12.55
C ALA A 250 29.06 26.66 11.40
N PRO A 251 30.37 26.97 11.49
CA PRO A 251 31.13 27.56 10.39
C PRO A 251 31.06 26.73 9.10
N ALA A 252 31.04 25.39 9.21
CA ALA A 252 30.91 24.47 8.08
C ALA A 252 29.60 24.67 7.27
N TYR A 253 28.59 25.28 7.88
CA TYR A 253 27.29 25.57 7.27
C TYR A 253 27.12 27.06 6.95
N GLY A 254 28.22 27.83 6.91
CA GLY A 254 28.17 29.28 6.72
C GLY A 254 27.49 30.02 7.87
N GLY A 255 27.65 29.54 9.10
CA GLY A 255 27.02 30.13 10.29
C GLY A 255 25.53 29.81 10.44
N ARG A 256 24.98 28.91 9.61
CA ARG A 256 23.60 28.40 9.70
C ARG A 256 23.54 27.11 10.51
N THR A 257 22.33 26.69 10.85
CA THR A 257 22.04 25.40 11.51
C THR A 257 21.75 24.34 10.45
N MET A 258 21.86 23.05 10.82
CA MET A 258 21.45 21.96 9.92
C MET A 258 19.96 22.07 9.54
N LEU A 259 19.10 22.37 10.52
CA LEU A 259 17.68 22.60 10.26
C LEU A 259 17.45 23.76 9.28
N GLY A 260 18.23 24.84 9.40
CA GLY A 260 18.16 25.98 8.49
C GLY A 260 18.61 25.66 7.06
N LEU A 261 19.52 24.71 6.86
CA LEU A 261 19.87 24.20 5.53
C LEU A 261 18.75 23.35 4.93
N ILE A 262 18.14 22.48 5.74
CA ILE A 262 17.00 21.65 5.29
C ILE A 262 15.80 22.53 4.93
N GLU A 263 15.54 23.58 5.71
CA GLU A 263 14.47 24.54 5.42
C GLU A 263 14.66 25.25 4.07
N ALA A 264 15.91 25.49 3.66
CA ALA A 264 16.25 26.08 2.36
C ALA A 264 16.40 25.06 1.22
N ASP A 265 15.88 23.83 1.39
CA ASP A 265 15.98 22.73 0.43
C ASP A 265 17.43 22.27 0.10
N GLU A 266 18.40 22.59 0.96
CA GLU A 266 19.82 22.20 0.81
C GLU A 266 20.16 20.86 1.50
N GLN A 267 19.17 20.00 1.81
CA GLN A 267 19.40 18.73 2.51
C GLN A 267 20.39 17.78 1.81
N GLY A 268 20.48 17.80 0.47
CA GLY A 268 21.43 16.97 -0.27
C GLY A 268 22.88 17.34 0.04
N ARG A 269 23.20 18.63 -0.03
CA ARG A 269 24.51 19.20 0.34
C ARG A 269 24.84 18.92 1.80
N LEU A 270 23.84 19.04 2.69
CA LEU A 270 24.02 18.72 4.10
C LEU A 270 24.37 17.24 4.32
N LEU A 271 23.67 16.32 3.64
CA LEU A 271 23.95 14.89 3.75
C LEU A 271 25.38 14.56 3.33
N GLU A 272 25.87 15.15 2.24
CA GLU A 272 27.26 14.99 1.80
C GLU A 272 28.25 15.51 2.86
N SER A 273 28.02 16.71 3.38
CA SER A 273 28.86 17.28 4.43
C SER A 273 28.88 16.42 5.70
N VAL A 274 27.74 15.88 6.12
CA VAL A 274 27.64 14.98 7.28
C VAL A 274 28.39 13.67 7.03
N ARG A 275 28.29 13.09 5.84
CA ARG A 275 29.04 11.88 5.46
C ARG A 275 30.54 12.12 5.52
N SER A 276 31.03 13.18 4.88
CA SER A 276 32.46 13.54 4.95
C SER A 276 32.95 13.82 6.37
N SER A 277 32.06 14.32 7.24
CA SER A 277 32.37 14.59 8.65
C SER A 277 32.44 13.33 9.51
N PHE A 278 32.04 12.16 8.99
CA PHE A 278 32.15 10.87 9.68
C PHE A 278 32.97 9.82 8.91
N ASP A 279 33.31 10.07 7.64
CA ASP A 279 34.15 9.18 6.83
C ASP A 279 35.55 8.97 7.43
N TRP A 280 36.09 9.93 8.19
CA TRP A 280 37.35 9.77 8.90
C TRP A 280 37.29 8.80 10.09
N ALA A 281 36.09 8.46 10.59
CA ALA A 281 35.92 7.52 11.70
C ALA A 281 36.01 6.04 11.29
N VAL A 282 36.03 5.74 9.99
CA VAL A 282 36.20 4.37 9.46
C VAL A 282 37.68 4.04 9.21
N SER A 283 38.58 5.04 9.26
CA SER A 283 40.02 4.88 9.01
C SER A 283 40.88 4.92 10.28
N ALA A 284 40.30 4.67 11.47
CA ALA A 284 41.01 4.61 12.75
C ALA A 284 40.80 3.27 13.46
#